data_AF-A0A529ZDL9-F1
#
_entry.id   AF-A0A529ZDL9-F1
#
_cell.length_a   1.000
_cell.length_b   1.000
_cell.length_c   1.000
_cell.angle_alpha   90.00
_cell.angle_beta   90.00
_cell.angle_gamma   90.00
#
_symmetry.space_group_name_H-M   'P 1'
#
loop_
_entity.id
_entity.type
_entity.pdbx_description
1 polymer ?
#
loop_
_entity_poly.entity_id
_entity_poly.type
_entity_poly.pdbx_seq_one_letter_code
_entity_poly.pdbx_strand_id
1 'polypeptide(L)'
;IETAHERGMKELAVQDPVTGSLSYGKLLTAAAVLGEKFEHLYAGQETLGIMLPNANGSCATLLGVMSAGKVPAMINFTAGAANILSACKAAEVKTVLTSRAFVEQAKL
;
A
#
# COMPACT_ATOMS: atom_id res chain seq x y z
N ILE A 1 7.90 13.37 -3.51
CA ILE A 1 7.74 13.97 -4.86
C ILE A 1 9.00 14.74 -5.24
N GLU A 2 9.53 15.59 -4.35
CA GLU A 2 10.80 16.31 -4.51
C GLU A 2 11.95 15.48 -5.09
N THR A 3 12.28 14.32 -4.48
CA THR A 3 13.34 13.42 -4.98
C THR A 3 13.14 12.98 -6.43
N ALA A 4 11.90 12.82 -6.89
CA ALA A 4 11.60 12.46 -8.27
C ALA A 4 11.86 13.62 -9.25
N HIS A 5 11.70 14.87 -8.80
CA HIS A 5 12.09 16.04 -9.58
C HIS A 5 13.61 16.22 -9.64
N GLU A 6 14.31 15.97 -8.53
CA GLU A 6 15.77 16.04 -8.46
C GLU A 6 16.45 14.98 -9.34
N ARG A 7 15.97 13.73 -9.26
CA ARG A 7 16.58 12.59 -9.97
C ARG A 7 16.03 12.39 -11.38
N GLY A 8 14.77 12.76 -11.62
CA GLY A 8 14.08 12.57 -12.89
C GLY A 8 12.98 11.51 -12.83
N MET A 9 11.82 11.81 -13.42
CA MET A 9 10.63 10.95 -13.39
C MET A 9 10.81 9.59 -14.09
N LYS A 10 11.81 9.48 -14.98
CA LYS A 10 12.12 8.24 -15.71
C LYS A 10 13.09 7.34 -14.95
N GLU A 11 13.73 7.84 -13.90
CA GLU A 11 14.66 7.06 -13.09
C GLU A 11 13.94 5.97 -12.30
N LEU A 12 14.66 4.87 -12.06
CA LEU A 12 14.18 3.73 -11.30
C LEU A 12 13.90 4.13 -9.85
N ALA A 13 12.69 3.82 -9.36
CA ALA A 13 12.30 4.06 -7.96
C ALA A 13 12.28 2.76 -7.16
N VAL A 14 11.61 1.74 -7.68
CA VAL A 14 11.45 0.43 -7.04
C VAL A 14 11.47 -0.69 -8.08
N GLN A 15 11.87 -1.88 -7.67
CA GLN A 15 11.89 -3.06 -8.52
C GLN A 15 11.50 -4.30 -7.71
N ASP A 16 10.73 -5.20 -8.31
CA ASP A 16 10.46 -6.52 -7.77
C ASP A 16 10.49 -7.60 -8.87
N PRO A 17 10.67 -8.89 -8.53
CA PRO A 17 10.78 -9.96 -9.52
C PRO A 17 9.49 -10.26 -10.32
N VAL A 18 8.33 -9.84 -9.82
CA VAL A 18 7.01 -10.14 -10.40
C VAL A 18 6.59 -9.04 -11.38
N THR A 19 6.69 -7.76 -10.97
CA THR A 19 6.23 -6.63 -11.76
C THR A 19 7.37 -5.87 -12.47
N GLY A 20 8.62 -6.25 -12.20
CA GLY A 20 9.80 -5.64 -12.79
C GLY A 20 10.10 -4.27 -12.21
N SER A 21 10.56 -3.35 -13.07
CA SER A 21 11.01 -2.01 -12.69
C SER A 21 9.89 -0.97 -12.77
N LEU A 22 9.76 -0.15 -11.72
CA LEU A 22 8.88 1.01 -11.68
C LEU A 22 9.71 2.29 -11.53
N SER A 23 9.55 3.19 -12.49
CA SER A 23 10.16 4.52 -12.41
C SER A 23 9.41 5.41 -11.40
N TYR A 24 10.04 6.50 -10.97
CA TYR A 24 9.39 7.47 -10.08
C TYR A 24 8.05 7.96 -10.63
N GLY A 25 8.01 8.35 -11.91
CA GLY A 25 6.79 8.82 -12.57
C GLY A 25 5.69 7.77 -12.53
N LYS A 26 6.00 6.51 -12.84
CA LYS A 26 5.00 5.43 -12.79
C LYS A 26 4.53 5.15 -11.35
N LEU A 27 5.44 5.12 -10.37
CA LEU A 27 5.11 4.90 -8.97
C LEU A 27 4.23 6.02 -8.42
N LEU A 28 4.59 7.28 -8.68
CA LEU A 28 3.82 8.44 -8.23
C LEU A 28 2.46 8.54 -8.91
N THR A 29 2.37 8.23 -10.22
CA THR A 29 1.08 8.14 -10.91
C THR A 29 0.20 7.05 -10.30
N ALA A 30 0.74 5.86 -10.02
CA ALA A 30 -0.02 4.79 -9.37
C ALA A 30 -0.50 5.21 -7.98
N ALA A 31 0.36 5.84 -7.18
CA ALA A 31 0.00 6.36 -5.87
C ALA A 31 -1.08 7.44 -5.94
N ALA A 32 -1.03 8.35 -6.91
CA ALA A 32 -2.04 9.38 -7.09
C ALA A 32 -3.42 8.79 -7.43
N VAL A 33 -3.46 7.87 -8.41
CA VAL A 33 -4.70 7.19 -8.82
C VAL A 33 -5.29 6.36 -7.68
N LEU A 34 -4.45 5.68 -6.90
CA LEU A 34 -4.90 4.92 -5.73
C LEU A 34 -5.39 5.86 -4.63
N GLY A 35 -4.67 6.95 -4.36
CA GLY A 35 -5.03 7.92 -3.33
C GLY A 35 -6.40 8.54 -3.56
N GLU A 36 -6.70 9.00 -4.78
CA GLU A 36 -8.02 9.54 -5.13
C GLU A 36 -9.14 8.53 -4.87
N LYS A 37 -8.92 7.25 -5.22
CA LYS A 37 -9.88 6.18 -4.94
C LYS A 37 -10.03 5.92 -3.44
N PHE A 38 -8.94 5.89 -2.69
CA PHE A 38 -8.97 5.61 -1.26
C PHE A 38 -9.64 6.74 -0.47
N GLU A 39 -9.43 7.99 -0.87
CA GLU A 39 -10.12 9.14 -0.29
C GLU A 39 -11.64 8.99 -0.39
N HIS A 40 -12.16 8.65 -1.58
CA HIS A 40 -13.59 8.46 -1.80
C HIS A 40 -14.14 7.20 -1.14
N LEU A 41 -13.49 6.04 -1.34
CA LEU A 41 -14.00 4.76 -0.85
C LEU A 41 -13.96 4.66 0.68
N TYR A 42 -13.03 5.37 1.32
CA TYR A 42 -12.77 5.25 2.75
C TYR A 42 -12.84 6.59 3.48
N ALA A 43 -13.69 7.52 3.00
CA ALA A 43 -13.83 8.87 3.53
C ALA A 43 -13.97 8.92 5.07
N GLY A 44 -14.75 8.01 5.66
CA GLY A 44 -14.98 7.92 7.11
C GLY A 44 -13.99 7.06 7.91
N GLN A 45 -12.88 6.63 7.32
CA GLN A 45 -11.83 5.86 8.00
C GLN A 45 -10.56 6.69 8.11
N GLU A 46 -9.89 6.70 9.26
CA GLU A 46 -8.59 7.35 9.43
C GLU A 46 -7.45 6.39 9.07
N THR A 47 -7.52 5.16 9.57
CA THR A 47 -6.51 4.13 9.35
C THR A 47 -6.95 3.10 8.31
N LEU A 48 -6.06 2.77 7.38
CA LEU A 48 -6.24 1.66 6.45
C LEU A 48 -5.15 0.61 6.65
N GLY A 49 -5.57 -0.64 6.87
CA GLY A 49 -4.67 -1.78 6.94
C GLY A 49 -4.11 -2.11 5.57
N ILE A 50 -2.84 -2.46 5.48
CA ILE A 50 -2.19 -2.91 4.25
C ILE A 50 -1.62 -4.30 4.50
N MET A 51 -2.14 -5.28 3.76
CA MET A 51 -1.70 -6.67 3.80
C MET A 51 -1.39 -7.13 2.38
N LEU A 52 -0.19 -6.77 1.92
CA LEU A 52 0.33 -7.04 0.59
C LEU A 52 1.75 -7.64 0.70
N PRO A 53 2.23 -8.38 -0.31
CA PRO A 53 3.58 -8.96 -0.30
C PRO A 53 4.65 -7.87 -0.40
N ASN A 54 5.92 -8.22 -0.25
CA ASN A 54 7.02 -7.30 -0.55
C ASN A 54 7.17 -7.14 -2.09
N ALA A 55 6.35 -6.28 -2.68
CA ALA A 55 6.27 -6.04 -4.12
C ALA A 55 5.99 -4.56 -4.39
N ASN A 56 6.23 -4.10 -5.62
CA ASN A 56 6.06 -2.70 -5.98
C ASN A 56 4.63 -2.17 -5.74
N GLY A 57 3.62 -3.04 -5.89
CA GLY A 57 2.23 -2.69 -5.60
C GLY A 57 2.00 -2.25 -4.14
N SER A 58 2.79 -2.76 -3.20
CA SER A 58 2.75 -2.36 -1.79
C SER A 58 3.29 -0.97 -1.58
N CYS A 59 4.37 -0.59 -2.30
CA CYS A 59 4.88 0.78 -2.27
C CYS A 59 3.87 1.77 -2.85
N ALA A 60 3.25 1.44 -3.98
CA ALA A 60 2.22 2.29 -4.58
C ALA A 60 0.99 2.44 -3.66
N THR A 61 0.55 1.34 -3.03
CA THR A 61 -0.58 1.34 -2.09
C THR A 61 -0.26 2.15 -0.84
N LEU A 62 0.92 1.96 -0.25
CA LEU A 62 1.38 2.72 0.91
C LEU A 62 1.36 4.23 0.64
N LEU A 63 1.98 4.66 -0.46
CA LEU A 63 2.01 6.06 -0.85
C LEU A 63 0.62 6.59 -1.19
N GLY A 64 -0.25 5.77 -1.81
CA GLY A 64 -1.64 6.13 -2.09
C GLY A 64 -2.48 6.32 -0.83
N VAL A 65 -2.30 5.48 0.19
CA VAL A 65 -2.98 5.65 1.49
C VAL A 65 -2.53 6.96 2.14
N MET A 66 -1.23 7.24 2.14
CA MET A 66 -0.70 8.50 2.68
C MET A 66 -1.20 9.72 1.91
N SER A 67 -1.26 9.66 0.58
CA SER A 67 -1.72 10.78 -0.25
C SER A 67 -3.22 11.03 -0.10
N ALA A 68 -4.01 10.01 0.27
CA ALA A 68 -5.43 10.14 0.61
C ALA A 68 -5.69 10.75 2.01
N GLY A 69 -4.64 11.19 2.71
CA GLY A 69 -4.75 11.72 4.08
C GLY A 69 -5.09 10.66 5.13
N LYS A 70 -4.79 9.39 4.86
CA LYS A 70 -5.07 8.24 5.73
C LYS A 70 -3.76 7.74 6.37
N VAL A 71 -3.88 7.09 7.52
CA VAL A 71 -2.76 6.43 8.20
C VAL A 71 -2.62 4.99 7.69
N PRO A 72 -1.51 4.63 7.04
CA PRO A 72 -1.27 3.25 6.63
C PRO A 72 -0.82 2.37 7.81
N ALA A 73 -1.57 1.30 8.09
CA ALA A 73 -1.19 0.27 9.06
C ALA A 73 -0.67 -0.97 8.33
N MET A 74 0.65 -1.15 8.28
CA MET A 74 1.28 -2.33 7.66
C MET A 74 1.04 -3.56 8.53
N ILE A 75 0.37 -4.58 8.00
CA ILE A 75 0.02 -5.80 8.74
C ILE A 75 1.04 -6.91 8.45
N ASN A 76 1.64 -7.45 9.51
CA ASN A 76 2.46 -8.66 9.40
C ASN A 76 1.56 -9.90 9.25
N PHE A 77 1.38 -10.35 8.01
CA PHE A 77 0.56 -11.53 7.70
C PHE A 77 1.05 -12.83 8.35
N THR A 78 2.32 -12.90 8.77
CA THR A 78 2.90 -14.08 9.44
C THR A 78 2.65 -14.10 10.95
N ALA A 79 2.10 -13.03 11.54
CA ALA A 79 1.90 -12.91 12.98
C ALA A 79 0.80 -13.84 13.55
N GLY A 80 0.01 -14.48 12.68
CA GLY A 80 -1.12 -15.32 13.07
C GLY A 80 -2.39 -14.51 13.36
N ALA A 81 -3.55 -15.14 13.18
CA ALA A 81 -4.85 -14.46 13.18
C ALA A 81 -5.14 -13.66 14.46
N ALA A 82 -4.84 -14.22 15.65
CA ALA A 82 -5.09 -13.54 16.92
C ALA A 82 -4.30 -12.22 17.05
N ASN A 83 -3.02 -12.23 16.68
CA ASN A 83 -2.17 -11.05 16.71
C ASN A 83 -2.59 -10.02 15.65
N ILE A 84 -2.98 -10.48 14.46
CA ILE A 84 -3.52 -9.60 13.40
C ILE A 84 -4.80 -8.92 13.88
N LEU A 85 -5.76 -9.66 14.45
CA LEU A 85 -6.99 -9.06 14.99
C LEU A 85 -6.69 -8.09 16.14
N SER A 86 -5.74 -8.43 17.01
CA SER A 86 -5.34 -7.53 18.12
C SER A 86 -4.72 -6.23 17.58
N ALA A 87 -3.82 -6.33 16.60
CA ALA A 87 -3.22 -5.16 15.95
C ALA A 87 -4.26 -4.30 15.22
N CYS A 88 -5.18 -4.92 14.48
CA CYS A 88 -6.26 -4.19 13.81
C CYS A 88 -7.16 -3.46 14.80
N LYS A 89 -7.47 -4.07 15.95
CA LYS A 89 -8.24 -3.40 17.02
C LYS A 89 -7.46 -2.22 17.61
N ALA A 90 -6.18 -2.41 17.92
CA ALA A 90 -5.33 -1.38 18.52
C ALA A 90 -5.09 -0.19 17.58
N ALA A 91 -5.01 -0.44 16.27
CA ALA A 91 -4.81 0.58 15.24
C ALA A 91 -6.12 1.10 14.62
N GLU A 92 -7.28 0.69 15.16
CA GLU A 92 -8.61 1.05 14.66
C GLU A 92 -8.85 0.76 13.18
N VAL A 93 -8.21 -0.29 12.66
CA VAL A 93 -8.32 -0.72 11.27
C VAL A 93 -9.67 -1.39 11.04
N LYS A 94 -10.51 -0.75 10.21
CA LYS A 94 -11.80 -1.31 9.76
C LYS A 94 -11.71 -1.99 8.40
N THR A 95 -10.76 -1.59 7.56
CA THR A 95 -10.56 -2.13 6.21
C THR A 95 -9.11 -2.49 5.98
N VAL A 96 -8.87 -3.67 5.39
CA VAL A 96 -7.55 -4.14 4.98
C VAL A 96 -7.48 -4.20 3.46
N LEU A 97 -6.51 -3.51 2.89
CA LEU A 97 -6.17 -3.53 1.47
C LEU A 97 -5.26 -4.73 1.20
N THR A 98 -5.67 -5.58 0.26
CA THR A 98 -4.91 -6.77 -0.15
C THR A 98 -5.15 -7.07 -1.63
N SER A 99 -4.39 -8.02 -2.20
CA SER A 99 -4.55 -8.47 -3.58
C SER A 99 -5.04 -9.92 -3.62
N ARG A 100 -5.81 -10.29 -4.65
CA ARG A 100 -6.28 -11.68 -4.82
C ARG A 100 -5.12 -12.66 -4.90
N ALA A 101 -4.07 -12.29 -5.63
CA ALA A 101 -2.85 -13.09 -5.73
C ALA A 101 -2.20 -13.33 -4.36
N PHE A 102 -2.23 -12.33 -3.47
CA PHE A 102 -1.68 -12.50 -2.13
C PHE A 102 -2.54 -13.38 -1.24
N VAL A 103 -3.87 -13.25 -1.32
CA VAL A 103 -4.81 -14.14 -0.61
C VAL A 103 -4.56 -15.61 -0.99
N GLU A 104 -4.44 -15.88 -2.29
CA GLU A 104 -4.12 -17.22 -2.81
C GLU A 104 -2.74 -17.72 -2.34
N GLN A 105 -1.71 -16.86 -2.42
CA GLN A 105 -0.34 -17.22 -2.02
C GLN A 105 -0.20 -17.45 -0.51
N ALA A 106 -0.85 -16.61 0.30
CA ALA A 106 -0.80 -16.66 1.75
C ALA A 106 -1.78 -17.67 2.35
N LYS A 107 -2.60 -18.32 1.51
CA LYS A 107 -3.66 -19.27 1.91
C LYS A 107 -4.64 -18.65 2.92
N LEU A 108 -5.05 -17.41 2.63
CA LEU A 108 -5.97 -16.61 3.44
C LEU A 108 -7.42 -16.70 2.95
#